data_AF-A0A522EMZ1-F1
#
_entry.id   AF-A0A522EMZ1-F1
#
_cell.length_a   1.000
_cell.length_b   1.000
_cell.length_c   1.000
_cell.angle_alpha   90.00
_cell.angle_beta   90.00
_cell.angle_gamma   90.00
#
_symmetry.space_group_name_H-M   'P 1'
#
loop_
_entity.id
_entity.type
_entity.pdbx_description
1 polymer ?
#
loop_
_entity_poly.entity_id
_entity_poly.type
_entity_poly.pdbx_seq_one_letter_code
_entity_poly.pdbx_strand_id
1 'polypeptide(L)'
;MKSDPEFDEALTDEELDFLEQFLSSDAVCDDAMDVVMLHGFLTAIISGPNMIMPSAILPWVWDARQATRQPRFLSPGRARKITGLIVQYWNDINRTLNECPDLFEPPLYTTEWKGEEIFIFDEWCEGYCKGIDIDRKAWEPLMELHPSWFNVILLYGTAAGYEDLMQRDYTTGQRRSFPNLLKVSVLNIHRYWCEDRRKLMERGERPHIVSVISRPKAATNRQTGRSNLDEQNEEEYEELFLVGSLDPSTEDAFNPLELSPLSTRVTRGDTSVDVHIYQSENGSCKGWILEIIDSFGTSAVWEELFPTDSAALAEAFNEIDEHGIGSVMGDVPAHATKH
;
A
#
# COMPACT_ATOMS: atom_id res chain seq x y z
N MET A 1 25.20 14.14 -14.58
CA MET A 1 23.94 14.22 -13.81
C MET A 1 24.12 13.28 -12.64
N LYS A 2 24.28 13.82 -11.42
CA LYS A 2 24.27 12.99 -10.22
C LYS A 2 22.79 12.81 -9.88
N SER A 3 22.32 11.56 -9.81
CA SER A 3 21.03 11.21 -9.24
C SER A 3 20.98 11.71 -7.79
N ASP A 4 19.84 12.27 -7.38
CA ASP A 4 19.59 12.58 -5.97
C ASP A 4 19.61 11.27 -5.16
N PRO A 5 20.44 11.15 -4.11
CA PRO A 5 20.61 9.91 -3.35
C PRO A 5 19.42 9.56 -2.44
N GLU A 6 18.47 10.47 -2.20
CA GLU A 6 17.34 10.26 -1.28
C GLU A 6 16.29 9.23 -1.75
N PHE A 7 16.27 8.86 -3.04
CA PHE A 7 15.31 7.89 -3.59
C PHE A 7 15.89 6.50 -3.85
N ASP A 8 17.14 6.26 -3.45
CA ASP A 8 17.88 5.02 -3.75
C ASP A 8 18.19 4.19 -2.48
N GLU A 9 17.78 4.65 -1.30
CA GLU A 9 17.95 3.94 -0.03
C GLU A 9 16.72 3.08 0.30
N ALA A 10 16.96 1.93 0.93
CA ALA A 10 15.87 1.04 1.38
C ALA A 10 15.03 1.70 2.48
N LEU A 11 13.74 1.35 2.56
CA LEU A 11 12.89 1.77 3.68
C LEU A 11 13.57 1.42 4.99
N THR A 12 13.63 2.40 5.88
CA THR A 12 14.03 2.16 7.25
C THR A 12 12.86 1.56 8.04
N ASP A 13 13.16 0.93 9.17
CA ASP A 13 12.12 0.41 10.07
C ASP A 13 11.16 1.53 10.53
N GLU A 14 11.68 2.73 10.81
CA GLU A 14 10.88 3.90 11.20
C GLU A 14 9.93 4.35 10.07
N GLU A 15 10.38 4.28 8.82
CA GLU A 15 9.56 4.61 7.65
C GLU A 15 8.48 3.56 7.39
N LEU A 16 8.80 2.28 7.61
CA LEU A 16 7.84 1.19 7.51
C LEU A 16 6.79 1.28 8.61
N ASP A 17 7.20 1.53 9.86
CA ASP A 17 6.30 1.75 11.00
C ASP A 17 5.36 2.94 10.74
N PHE A 18 5.87 4.03 10.17
CA PHE A 18 5.04 5.18 9.81
C PHE A 18 4.00 4.83 8.73
N LEU A 19 4.38 4.04 7.73
CA LEU A 19 3.46 3.55 6.71
C LEU A 19 2.41 2.60 7.32
N GLU A 20 2.82 1.69 8.20
CA GLU A 20 1.94 0.75 8.89
C GLU A 20 0.89 1.47 9.75
N GLN A 21 1.33 2.47 10.53
CA GLN A 21 0.42 3.30 11.32
C GLN A 21 -0.61 4.04 10.46
N PHE A 22 -0.20 4.54 9.30
CA PHE A 22 -1.14 5.19 8.38
C PHE A 22 -2.14 4.20 7.79
N LEU A 23 -1.68 3.05 7.30
CA LEU A 23 -2.53 2.01 6.70
C LEU A 23 -3.47 1.35 7.73
N SER A 24 -3.18 1.48 9.03
CA SER A 24 -4.03 0.99 10.13
C SER A 24 -4.91 2.08 10.75
N SER A 25 -4.89 3.30 10.22
CA SER A 25 -5.63 4.44 10.77
C SER A 25 -7.02 4.61 10.14
N ASP A 26 -7.85 5.44 10.75
CA ASP A 26 -9.16 5.86 10.23
C ASP A 26 -9.07 6.74 8.96
N ALA A 27 -7.84 7.06 8.51
CA ALA A 27 -7.62 7.74 7.24
C ALA A 27 -7.91 6.85 6.03
N VAL A 28 -7.80 5.53 6.18
CA VAL A 28 -8.12 4.56 5.12
C VAL A 28 -9.39 3.78 5.48
N CYS A 29 -9.92 3.00 4.54
CA CYS A 29 -11.07 2.14 4.83
C CYS A 29 -10.62 0.77 5.36
N ASP A 30 -11.55 0.03 5.94
CA ASP A 30 -11.29 -1.30 6.52
C ASP A 30 -10.76 -2.34 5.51
N ASP A 31 -11.00 -2.16 4.21
CA ASP A 31 -10.44 -3.03 3.16
C ASP A 31 -9.11 -2.48 2.58
N ALA A 32 -8.47 -1.50 3.22
CA ALA A 32 -7.14 -1.07 2.81
C ALA A 32 -6.11 -2.16 3.11
N MET A 33 -5.05 -2.22 2.30
CA MET A 33 -3.96 -3.17 2.54
C MET A 33 -3.17 -2.71 3.77
N ASP A 34 -2.85 -3.64 4.66
CA ASP A 34 -1.75 -3.46 5.61
C ASP A 34 -0.38 -3.58 4.91
N VAL A 35 0.71 -3.36 5.64
CA VAL A 35 2.07 -3.40 5.08
C VAL A 35 2.52 -4.78 4.60
N VAL A 36 1.99 -5.86 5.18
CA VAL A 36 2.33 -7.24 4.83
C VAL A 36 1.60 -7.64 3.55
N MET A 37 0.31 -7.34 3.47
CA MET A 37 -0.52 -7.49 2.27
C MET A 37 0.02 -6.62 1.13
N LEU A 38 0.39 -5.37 1.41
CA LEU A 38 1.02 -4.49 0.44
C LEU A 38 2.31 -5.12 -0.11
N HIS A 39 3.20 -5.66 0.75
CA HIS A 39 4.41 -6.32 0.27
C HIS A 39 4.09 -7.49 -0.67
N GLY A 40 3.14 -8.36 -0.31
CA GLY A 40 2.70 -9.48 -1.15
C GLY A 40 2.16 -9.01 -2.51
N PHE A 41 1.33 -7.96 -2.48
CA PHE A 41 0.77 -7.33 -3.66
C PHE A 41 1.85 -6.75 -4.58
N LEU A 42 2.74 -5.90 -4.06
CA LEU A 42 3.83 -5.32 -4.83
C LEU A 42 4.74 -6.42 -5.41
N THR A 43 5.03 -7.47 -4.64
CA THR A 43 5.82 -8.62 -5.10
C THR A 43 5.17 -9.29 -6.31
N ALA A 44 3.86 -9.56 -6.29
CA ALA A 44 3.15 -10.12 -7.43
C ALA A 44 3.20 -9.19 -8.65
N ILE A 45 2.97 -7.90 -8.45
CA ILE A 45 3.00 -6.91 -9.53
C ILE A 45 4.38 -6.84 -10.20
N ILE A 46 5.46 -6.83 -9.41
CA ILE A 46 6.85 -6.76 -9.89
C ILE A 46 7.27 -8.07 -10.57
N SER A 47 6.90 -9.21 -9.98
CA SER A 47 7.28 -10.54 -10.48
C SER A 47 6.43 -11.03 -11.64
N GLY A 48 5.31 -10.37 -11.93
CA GLY A 48 4.32 -10.79 -12.92
C GLY A 48 4.72 -10.60 -14.38
N PRO A 49 3.83 -10.99 -15.33
CA PRO A 49 4.10 -10.99 -16.76
C PRO A 49 4.20 -9.57 -17.36
N ASN A 50 3.39 -8.64 -16.88
CA ASN A 50 3.23 -7.30 -17.44
C ASN A 50 3.96 -6.24 -16.64
N MET A 51 4.30 -5.13 -17.29
CA MET A 51 4.80 -3.94 -16.60
C MET A 51 3.61 -3.08 -16.14
N ILE A 52 3.38 -3.02 -14.83
CA ILE A 52 2.28 -2.23 -14.26
C ILE A 52 2.84 -0.92 -13.71
N MET A 53 2.21 0.19 -14.07
CA MET A 53 2.63 1.51 -13.59
C MET A 53 2.24 1.69 -12.12
N PRO A 54 3.09 2.31 -11.27
CA PRO A 54 2.77 2.56 -9.85
C PRO A 54 1.43 3.28 -9.65
N SER A 55 1.11 4.25 -10.51
CA SER A 55 -0.17 4.99 -10.42
C SER A 55 -1.40 4.11 -10.62
N ALA A 56 -1.26 2.97 -11.30
CA ALA A 56 -2.36 2.05 -11.56
C ALA A 56 -2.71 1.22 -10.30
N ILE A 57 -1.73 1.00 -9.42
CA ILE A 57 -1.89 0.14 -8.25
C ILE A 57 -2.36 0.88 -7.00
N LEU A 58 -2.09 2.19 -6.87
CA LEU A 58 -2.42 2.95 -5.66
C LEU A 58 -3.90 2.82 -5.22
N PRO A 59 -4.90 2.88 -6.11
CA PRO A 59 -6.29 2.66 -5.69
C PRO A 59 -6.54 1.32 -5.00
N TRP A 60 -5.79 0.27 -5.34
CA TRP A 60 -5.92 -1.05 -4.72
C TRP A 60 -5.26 -1.12 -3.33
N VAL A 61 -4.26 -0.26 -3.06
CA VAL A 61 -3.67 -0.16 -1.72
C VAL A 61 -4.69 0.41 -0.73
N TRP A 62 -5.50 1.37 -1.18
CA TRP A 62 -6.47 2.07 -0.33
C TRP A 62 -7.78 1.31 -0.15
N ASP A 63 -8.11 0.43 -1.08
CA ASP A 63 -9.36 -0.32 -1.14
C ASP A 63 -9.11 -1.61 -1.93
N ALA A 64 -8.56 -2.62 -1.28
CA ALA A 64 -8.18 -3.90 -1.89
C ALA A 64 -9.39 -4.68 -2.43
N ARG A 65 -10.60 -4.29 -2.02
CA ARG A 65 -11.85 -4.89 -2.49
C ARG A 65 -12.28 -4.31 -3.84
N GLN A 66 -12.37 -2.98 -3.96
CA GLN A 66 -13.00 -2.35 -5.13
C GLN A 66 -12.16 -1.29 -5.84
N ALA A 67 -11.06 -0.83 -5.25
CA ALA A 67 -10.25 0.27 -5.76
C ALA A 67 -11.09 1.56 -6.03
N THR A 68 -12.05 1.83 -5.15
CA THR A 68 -12.98 2.96 -5.26
C THR A 68 -12.79 4.00 -4.18
N ARG A 69 -12.47 3.58 -2.95
CA ARG A 69 -12.23 4.49 -1.83
C ARG A 69 -10.83 5.10 -1.93
N GLN A 70 -10.70 6.30 -1.38
CA GLN A 70 -9.45 7.05 -1.32
C GLN A 70 -9.13 7.35 0.15
N PRO A 71 -7.85 7.43 0.51
CA PRO A 71 -7.44 7.83 1.84
C PRO A 71 -7.79 9.30 2.11
N ARG A 72 -8.06 9.60 3.37
CA ARG A 72 -8.19 10.95 3.90
C ARG A 72 -6.84 11.42 4.40
N PHE A 73 -6.09 12.08 3.55
CA PHE A 73 -4.86 12.73 3.98
C PHE A 73 -5.18 14.01 4.76
N LEU A 74 -4.54 14.18 5.93
CA LEU A 74 -4.58 15.44 6.68
C LEU A 74 -4.03 16.60 5.86
N SER A 75 -3.10 16.30 4.94
CA SER A 75 -2.48 17.28 4.08
C SER A 75 -1.88 16.72 2.80
N PRO A 76 -1.63 17.57 1.80
CA PRO A 76 -0.91 17.15 0.61
C PRO A 76 0.53 16.68 0.91
N GLY A 77 1.13 17.13 2.02
CA GLY A 77 2.48 16.71 2.41
C GLY A 77 2.48 15.28 2.91
N ARG A 78 1.50 14.95 3.76
CA ARG A 78 1.25 13.58 4.20
C ARG A 78 0.93 12.66 3.01
N ALA A 79 0.13 13.13 2.06
CA ALA A 79 -0.17 12.39 0.82
C ALA A 79 1.10 12.05 0.03
N ARG A 80 2.00 13.02 -0.15
CA ARG A 80 3.29 12.82 -0.84
C ARG A 80 4.21 11.88 -0.08
N LYS A 81 4.33 12.02 1.25
CA LYS A 81 5.19 11.13 2.05
C LYS A 81 4.71 9.69 1.98
N ILE A 82 3.43 9.42 2.25
CA ILE A 82 2.87 8.06 2.20
C ILE A 82 2.99 7.45 0.80
N THR A 83 2.64 8.20 -0.24
CA THR A 83 2.78 7.70 -1.62
C THR A 83 4.25 7.44 -1.98
N GLY A 84 5.15 8.30 -1.51
CA GLY A 84 6.59 8.15 -1.67
C GLY A 84 7.11 6.87 -1.01
N LEU A 85 6.68 6.57 0.22
CA LEU A 85 7.03 5.35 0.94
C LEU A 85 6.57 4.10 0.20
N ILE A 86 5.36 4.08 -0.35
CA ILE A 86 4.89 2.93 -1.16
C ILE A 86 5.78 2.71 -2.40
N VAL A 87 6.17 3.80 -3.08
CA VAL A 87 7.05 3.72 -4.25
C VAL A 87 8.46 3.28 -3.86
N GLN A 88 8.98 3.75 -2.73
CA GLN A 88 10.27 3.31 -2.20
C GLN A 88 10.22 1.81 -1.84
N TYR A 89 9.13 1.34 -1.22
CA TYR A 89 8.93 -0.07 -0.89
C TYR A 89 8.85 -0.95 -2.14
N TRP A 90 8.16 -0.48 -3.18
CA TRP A 90 8.18 -1.10 -4.50
C TRP A 90 9.61 -1.23 -5.04
N ASN A 91 10.39 -0.15 -4.99
CA ASN A 91 11.76 -0.12 -5.51
C ASN A 91 12.66 -1.09 -4.74
N ASP A 92 12.47 -1.21 -3.43
CA ASP A 92 13.21 -2.15 -2.58
C ASP A 92 12.94 -3.60 -2.93
N ILE A 93 11.66 -3.96 -3.08
CA ILE A 93 11.26 -5.30 -3.51
C ILE A 93 11.81 -5.58 -4.91
N ASN A 94 11.69 -4.64 -5.83
CA ASN A 94 12.17 -4.77 -7.20
C ASN A 94 13.69 -4.95 -7.27
N ARG A 95 14.45 -4.15 -6.53
CA ARG A 95 15.90 -4.28 -6.42
C ARG A 95 16.29 -5.62 -5.82
N THR A 96 15.63 -6.03 -4.73
CA THR A 96 15.90 -7.31 -4.07
C THR A 96 15.67 -8.49 -5.02
N LEU A 97 14.55 -8.53 -5.74
CA LEU A 97 14.25 -9.61 -6.68
C LEU A 97 15.21 -9.67 -7.88
N ASN A 98 15.73 -8.53 -8.35
CA ASN A 98 16.59 -8.46 -9.52
C ASN A 98 18.09 -8.59 -9.21
N GLU A 99 18.56 -7.97 -8.13
CA GLU A 99 19.98 -7.81 -7.82
C GLU A 99 20.44 -8.71 -6.67
N CYS A 100 19.58 -8.92 -5.67
CA CYS A 100 19.92 -9.65 -4.44
C CYS A 100 18.87 -10.72 -4.08
N PRO A 101 18.49 -11.64 -4.99
CA PRO A 101 17.36 -12.55 -4.80
C PRO A 101 17.52 -13.49 -3.58
N ASP A 102 18.76 -13.78 -3.16
CA ASP A 102 19.03 -14.59 -1.99
C ASP A 102 18.59 -13.91 -0.68
N LEU A 103 18.52 -12.57 -0.66
CA LEU A 103 18.08 -11.76 0.47
C LEU A 103 16.57 -11.51 0.50
N PHE A 104 15.82 -11.95 -0.52
CA PHE A 104 14.37 -11.80 -0.54
C PHE A 104 13.74 -12.59 0.62
N GLU A 105 13.05 -11.91 1.52
CA GLU A 105 12.27 -12.51 2.61
C GLU A 105 10.92 -11.77 2.73
N PRO A 106 9.79 -12.48 2.62
CA PRO A 106 8.47 -11.92 2.95
C PRO A 106 8.43 -11.45 4.42
N PRO A 107 7.87 -10.27 4.73
CA PRO A 107 7.79 -9.73 6.09
C PRO A 107 6.66 -10.42 6.87
N LEU A 108 6.82 -11.71 7.16
CA LEU A 108 5.81 -12.52 7.85
C LEU A 108 5.95 -12.41 9.36
N TYR A 109 4.84 -12.21 10.05
CA TYR A 109 4.78 -12.34 11.50
C TYR A 109 4.75 -13.81 11.93
N THR A 110 5.10 -14.05 13.19
CA THR A 110 4.97 -15.36 13.83
C THR A 110 3.91 -15.34 14.93
N THR A 111 3.31 -16.49 15.19
CA THR A 111 2.37 -16.72 16.29
C THR A 111 2.63 -18.06 16.95
N GLU A 112 2.17 -18.25 18.18
CA GLU A 112 2.28 -19.52 18.90
C GLU A 112 1.04 -20.39 18.65
N TRP A 113 1.25 -21.58 18.09
CA TRP A 113 0.20 -22.57 17.91
C TRP A 113 0.62 -23.93 18.46
N LYS A 114 -0.11 -24.44 19.45
CA LYS A 114 0.18 -25.70 20.16
C LYS A 114 1.62 -25.75 20.72
N GLY A 115 2.13 -24.63 21.22
CA GLY A 115 3.48 -24.54 21.80
C GLY A 115 4.61 -24.47 20.78
N GLU A 116 4.30 -24.27 19.51
CA GLU A 116 5.26 -24.11 18.42
C GLU A 116 5.06 -22.73 17.76
N GLU A 117 6.17 -22.07 17.45
CA GLU A 117 6.16 -20.85 16.64
C GLU A 117 5.87 -21.21 15.17
N ILE A 118 4.86 -20.57 14.61
CA ILE A 118 4.47 -20.72 13.20
C ILE A 118 4.35 -19.34 12.54
N PHE A 119 4.57 -19.30 11.22
CA PHE A 119 4.39 -18.08 10.43
C PHE A 119 2.90 -17.88 10.08
N ILE A 120 2.49 -16.62 10.06
CA ILE A 120 1.22 -16.15 9.49
C ILE A 120 1.48 -15.79 8.03
N PHE A 121 0.65 -16.29 7.12
CA PHE A 121 0.86 -16.14 5.67
C PHE A 121 -0.26 -15.37 4.97
N ASP A 122 -1.38 -15.21 5.67
CA ASP A 122 -2.70 -14.88 5.14
C ASP A 122 -2.67 -13.54 4.42
N GLU A 123 -2.25 -12.47 5.11
CA GLU A 123 -2.19 -11.11 4.58
C GLU A 123 -1.27 -11.04 3.35
N TRP A 124 -0.07 -11.62 3.45
CA TRP A 124 0.92 -11.61 2.37
C TRP A 124 0.41 -12.36 1.14
N CYS A 125 -0.15 -13.56 1.34
CA CYS A 125 -0.64 -14.40 0.27
C CYS A 125 -1.89 -13.82 -0.38
N GLU A 126 -2.78 -13.20 0.40
CA GLU A 126 -3.92 -12.45 -0.11
C GLU A 126 -3.45 -11.31 -1.02
N GLY A 127 -2.49 -10.51 -0.56
CA GLY A 127 -1.87 -9.45 -1.36
C GLY A 127 -1.32 -9.97 -2.69
N TYR A 128 -0.58 -11.09 -2.65
CA TYR A 128 -0.03 -11.70 -3.87
C TYR A 128 -1.15 -12.16 -4.83
N CYS A 129 -2.20 -12.80 -4.32
CA CYS A 129 -3.38 -13.18 -5.10
C CYS A 129 -4.08 -11.97 -5.73
N LYS A 130 -4.21 -10.85 -5.00
CA LYS A 130 -4.74 -9.60 -5.55
C LYS A 130 -3.90 -9.11 -6.74
N GLY A 131 -2.58 -9.23 -6.65
CA GLY A 131 -1.67 -8.88 -7.74
C GLY A 131 -1.83 -9.78 -8.97
N ILE A 132 -2.09 -11.07 -8.76
CA ILE A 132 -2.47 -12.00 -9.84
C ILE A 132 -3.77 -11.55 -10.50
N ASP A 133 -4.79 -11.21 -9.70
CA ASP A 133 -6.12 -10.87 -10.19
C ASP A 133 -6.18 -9.57 -11.00
N ILE A 134 -5.19 -8.68 -10.88
CA ILE A 134 -5.05 -7.49 -11.74
C ILE A 134 -5.04 -7.86 -13.23
N ASP A 135 -4.39 -8.97 -13.60
CA ASP A 135 -4.46 -9.54 -14.95
C ASP A 135 -4.41 -11.07 -14.92
N ARG A 136 -5.43 -11.66 -14.29
CA ARG A 136 -5.51 -13.11 -14.09
C ARG A 136 -5.27 -13.93 -15.35
N LYS A 137 -5.76 -13.46 -16.49
CA LYS A 137 -5.61 -14.12 -17.79
C LYS A 137 -4.15 -14.24 -18.23
N ALA A 138 -3.32 -13.24 -17.92
CA ALA A 138 -1.89 -13.31 -18.22
C ALA A 138 -1.15 -14.30 -17.31
N TRP A 139 -1.66 -14.56 -16.10
CA TRP A 139 -1.08 -15.51 -15.15
C TRP A 139 -1.48 -16.96 -15.39
N GLU A 140 -2.69 -17.22 -15.92
CA GLU A 140 -3.26 -18.55 -16.16
C GLU A 140 -2.27 -19.54 -16.83
N PRO A 141 -1.55 -19.20 -17.92
CA PRO A 141 -0.62 -20.14 -18.55
C PRO A 141 0.51 -20.61 -17.64
N LEU A 142 1.07 -19.73 -16.80
CA LEU A 142 2.12 -20.10 -15.86
C LEU A 142 1.57 -20.94 -14.71
N MET A 143 0.37 -20.62 -14.22
CA MET A 143 -0.31 -21.39 -13.17
C MET A 143 -0.62 -22.82 -13.63
N GLU A 144 -1.02 -23.01 -14.89
CA GLU A 144 -1.23 -24.34 -15.48
C GLU A 144 0.08 -25.10 -15.68
N LEU A 145 1.14 -24.41 -16.10
CA LEU A 145 2.44 -25.02 -16.36
C LEU A 145 3.17 -25.43 -15.07
N HIS A 146 3.06 -24.61 -14.02
CA HIS A 146 3.76 -24.78 -12.76
C HIS A 146 2.83 -24.60 -11.54
N PRO A 147 1.80 -25.45 -11.38
CA PRO A 147 0.80 -25.29 -10.31
C PRO A 147 1.43 -25.34 -8.92
N SER A 148 2.50 -26.12 -8.74
CA SER A 148 3.18 -26.25 -7.46
C SER A 148 3.82 -24.95 -6.95
N TRP A 149 4.14 -24.00 -7.84
CA TRP A 149 4.69 -22.70 -7.42
C TRP A 149 3.62 -21.86 -6.71
N PHE A 150 2.34 -22.06 -7.05
CA PHE A 150 1.24 -21.29 -6.48
C PHE A 150 0.62 -21.95 -5.25
N ASN A 151 1.10 -23.12 -4.84
CA ASN A 151 0.47 -23.90 -3.76
C ASN A 151 0.31 -23.10 -2.46
N VAL A 152 1.40 -22.58 -1.88
CA VAL A 152 1.31 -21.85 -0.60
C VAL A 152 0.55 -20.53 -0.77
N ILE A 153 0.80 -19.84 -1.88
CA ILE A 153 0.14 -18.57 -2.24
C ILE A 153 -1.39 -18.74 -2.27
N LEU A 154 -1.89 -19.74 -3.00
CA LEU A 154 -3.33 -19.96 -3.12
C LEU A 154 -3.93 -20.58 -1.85
N LEU A 155 -3.14 -21.40 -1.13
CA LEU A 155 -3.58 -22.07 0.10
C LEU A 155 -3.90 -21.05 1.20
N TYR A 156 -3.11 -19.98 1.35
CA TYR A 156 -3.33 -18.94 2.35
C TYR A 156 -3.98 -17.67 1.79
N GLY A 157 -3.93 -17.45 0.48
CA GLY A 157 -4.45 -16.22 -0.15
C GLY A 157 -5.83 -16.34 -0.79
N THR A 158 -6.54 -17.46 -0.62
CA THR A 158 -7.88 -17.66 -1.18
C THR A 158 -8.81 -18.41 -0.22
N ALA A 159 -10.11 -18.12 -0.28
CA ALA A 159 -11.12 -18.82 0.52
C ALA A 159 -11.12 -20.34 0.29
N ALA A 160 -11.01 -20.78 -0.98
CA ALA A 160 -10.92 -22.21 -1.31
C ALA A 160 -9.64 -22.87 -0.73
N GLY A 161 -8.53 -22.14 -0.69
CA GLY A 161 -7.31 -22.59 -0.04
C GLY A 161 -7.47 -22.72 1.48
N TYR A 162 -8.16 -21.76 2.10
CA TYR A 162 -8.44 -21.79 3.53
C TYR A 162 -9.35 -22.97 3.92
N GLU A 163 -10.39 -23.26 3.12
CA GLU A 163 -11.20 -24.47 3.30
C GLU A 163 -10.34 -25.75 3.24
N ASP A 164 -9.41 -25.81 2.29
CA ASP A 164 -8.44 -26.90 2.17
C ASP A 164 -7.51 -26.99 3.40
N LEU A 165 -7.08 -25.85 3.98
CA LEU A 165 -6.29 -25.80 5.22
C LEU A 165 -7.05 -26.37 6.40
N MET A 166 -8.34 -26.05 6.53
CA MET A 166 -9.18 -26.52 7.64
C MET A 166 -9.45 -28.03 7.56
N GLN A 167 -9.52 -28.58 6.35
CA GLN A 167 -9.79 -30.00 6.13
C GLN A 167 -8.54 -30.88 6.26
N ARG A 168 -7.34 -30.31 6.09
CA ARG A 168 -6.08 -31.06 6.04
C ARG A 168 -5.26 -30.86 7.30
N ASP A 169 -4.85 -31.98 7.90
CA ASP A 169 -3.88 -31.94 9.00
C ASP A 169 -2.46 -31.87 8.45
N TYR A 170 -1.92 -30.65 8.35
CA TYR A 170 -0.52 -30.43 7.99
C TYR A 170 0.38 -30.70 9.19
N THR A 171 1.32 -31.63 9.01
CA THR A 171 2.35 -31.92 10.02
C THR A 171 3.21 -30.68 10.30
N THR A 172 3.79 -30.59 11.50
CA THR A 172 4.74 -29.53 11.85
C THR A 172 5.90 -29.41 10.84
N GLY A 173 6.40 -30.54 10.34
CA GLY A 173 7.45 -30.56 9.31
C GLY A 173 7.01 -29.92 7.98
N GLN A 174 5.76 -30.12 7.57
CA GLN A 174 5.20 -29.47 6.38
C GLN A 174 5.03 -27.97 6.61
N ARG A 175 4.45 -27.55 7.75
CA ARG A 175 4.27 -26.13 8.09
C ARG A 175 5.61 -25.38 8.13
N ARG A 176 6.66 -25.98 8.72
CA ARG A 176 8.03 -25.41 8.73
C ARG A 176 8.65 -25.26 7.33
N SER A 177 8.16 -26.00 6.34
CA SER A 177 8.65 -25.88 4.97
C SER A 177 7.98 -24.75 4.17
N PHE A 178 6.82 -24.27 4.60
CA PHE A 178 6.02 -23.29 3.87
C PHE A 178 6.72 -21.95 3.62
N PRO A 179 7.46 -21.35 4.57
CA PRO A 179 8.17 -20.10 4.31
C PRO A 179 9.19 -20.25 3.17
N ASN A 180 9.98 -21.32 3.22
CA ASN A 180 10.97 -21.60 2.18
C ASN A 180 10.32 -21.94 0.84
N LEU A 181 9.20 -22.69 0.84
CA LEU A 181 8.44 -22.96 -0.38
C LEU A 181 7.89 -21.67 -0.99
N LEU A 182 7.33 -20.77 -0.18
CA LEU A 182 6.84 -19.47 -0.62
C LEU A 182 7.96 -18.64 -1.26
N LYS A 183 9.10 -18.50 -0.58
CA LYS A 183 10.29 -17.81 -1.09
C LYS A 183 10.75 -18.39 -2.43
N VAL A 184 10.95 -19.71 -2.51
CA VAL A 184 11.40 -20.38 -3.73
C VAL A 184 10.41 -20.21 -4.87
N SER A 185 9.10 -20.29 -4.58
CA SER A 185 8.04 -20.07 -5.57
C SER A 185 8.11 -18.68 -6.19
N VAL A 186 8.18 -17.63 -5.37
CA VAL A 186 8.25 -16.24 -5.83
C VAL A 186 9.49 -16.04 -6.72
N LEU A 187 10.65 -16.53 -6.28
CA LEU A 187 11.89 -16.41 -7.06
C LEU A 187 11.83 -17.17 -8.39
N ASN A 188 11.14 -18.32 -8.43
CA ASN A 188 10.93 -19.07 -9.67
C ASN A 188 9.98 -18.34 -10.63
N ILE A 189 8.87 -17.80 -10.12
CA ILE A 189 7.92 -17.00 -10.89
C ILE A 189 8.61 -15.77 -11.48
N HIS A 190 9.32 -14.99 -10.66
CA HIS A 190 10.06 -13.82 -11.10
C HIS A 190 11.07 -14.17 -12.20
N ARG A 191 11.88 -15.23 -11.99
CA ARG A 191 12.87 -15.68 -12.98
C ARG A 191 12.22 -16.10 -14.30
N TYR A 192 11.08 -16.80 -14.24
CA TYR A 192 10.34 -17.22 -15.42
C TYR A 192 9.91 -16.01 -16.26
N TRP A 193 9.26 -15.02 -15.64
CA TRP A 193 8.76 -13.85 -16.37
C TRP A 193 9.87 -12.89 -16.83
N CYS A 194 10.97 -12.76 -16.08
CA CYS A 194 12.15 -12.03 -16.57
C CYS A 194 12.73 -12.68 -17.84
N GLU A 195 12.83 -14.01 -17.87
CA GLU A 195 13.32 -14.75 -19.02
C GLU A 195 12.36 -14.66 -20.22
N ASP A 196 11.04 -14.68 -19.98
CA ASP A 196 10.05 -14.49 -21.03
C ASP A 196 10.11 -13.09 -21.65
N ARG A 197 10.17 -12.04 -20.81
CA ARG A 197 10.37 -10.65 -21.26
C ARG A 197 11.65 -10.49 -22.06
N ARG A 198 12.76 -11.10 -21.62
CA ARG A 198 14.04 -11.09 -22.33
C ARG A 198 13.87 -11.67 -23.74
N LYS A 199 13.23 -12.83 -23.87
CA LYS A 199 12.96 -13.47 -25.17
C LYS A 199 12.01 -12.66 -26.06
N LEU A 200 11.00 -11.99 -25.49
CA LEU A 200 10.12 -11.06 -26.21
C LEU A 200 10.93 -9.91 -26.81
N MET A 201 11.80 -9.29 -26.01
CA MET A 201 12.66 -8.18 -26.45
C MET A 201 13.65 -8.60 -27.55
N GLU A 202 14.19 -9.82 -27.48
CA GLU A 202 15.07 -10.38 -28.54
C GLU A 202 14.35 -10.57 -29.88
N ARG A 203 13.03 -10.77 -29.86
CA ARG A 203 12.19 -10.83 -31.07
C ARG A 203 11.78 -9.44 -31.58
N GLY A 204 12.18 -8.37 -30.92
CA GLY A 204 11.79 -6.99 -31.25
C GLY A 204 10.42 -6.58 -30.72
N GLU A 205 9.80 -7.40 -29.86
CA GLU A 205 8.53 -7.11 -29.20
C GLU A 205 8.78 -6.34 -27.88
N ARG A 206 7.74 -5.73 -27.31
CA ARG A 206 7.82 -5.03 -26.02
C ARG A 206 6.86 -5.66 -25.01
N PRO A 207 7.22 -5.73 -23.72
CA PRO A 207 6.29 -6.13 -22.67
C PRO A 207 5.06 -5.25 -22.68
N HIS A 208 3.91 -5.83 -22.37
CA HIS A 208 2.67 -5.08 -22.24
C HIS A 208 2.74 -4.16 -21.02
N ILE A 209 2.34 -2.90 -21.20
CA ILE A 209 2.30 -1.89 -20.14
C ILE A 209 0.85 -1.68 -19.71
N VAL A 210 0.57 -1.91 -18.43
CA VAL A 210 -0.72 -1.62 -17.80
C VAL A 210 -0.62 -0.28 -17.09
N SER A 211 -1.15 0.77 -17.73
CA SER A 211 -1.19 2.13 -17.16
C SER A 211 -2.52 2.46 -16.45
N VAL A 212 -3.57 1.69 -16.74
CA VAL A 212 -4.89 1.80 -16.12
C VAL A 212 -5.42 0.37 -15.95
N ILE A 213 -5.76 -0.01 -14.72
CA ILE A 213 -6.40 -1.30 -14.45
C ILE A 213 -7.90 -1.11 -14.67
N SER A 214 -8.45 -1.84 -15.64
CA SER A 214 -9.89 -1.83 -15.89
C SER A 214 -10.60 -2.46 -14.69
N ARG A 215 -11.45 -1.68 -14.02
CA ARG A 215 -12.26 -2.16 -12.91
C ARG A 215 -13.09 -3.37 -13.37
N PRO A 216 -13.17 -4.47 -12.59
CA PRO A 216 -14.08 -5.55 -12.88
C PRO A 216 -15.51 -4.98 -12.99
N LYS A 217 -16.14 -5.13 -14.15
CA LYS A 217 -17.59 -4.90 -14.24
C LYS A 217 -18.27 -6.01 -13.47
N ALA A 218 -19.04 -5.68 -12.43
CA ALA A 218 -19.87 -6.65 -11.72
C ALA A 218 -20.75 -7.39 -12.73
N ALA A 219 -20.44 -8.66 -13.00
CA ALA A 219 -21.26 -9.51 -13.84
C ALA A 219 -22.51 -9.88 -13.05
N THR A 220 -23.67 -9.37 -13.49
CA THR A 220 -24.97 -9.63 -12.88
C THR A 220 -25.36 -11.08 -13.16
N ASN A 221 -25.09 -11.99 -12.23
CA ASN A 221 -25.61 -13.35 -12.31
C ASN A 221 -26.82 -13.48 -11.37
N ARG A 222 -28.02 -13.52 -11.96
CA ARG A 222 -29.25 -13.85 -11.24
C ARG A 222 -29.25 -15.35 -10.93
N GLN A 223 -29.27 -15.72 -9.66
CA GLN A 223 -29.70 -17.06 -9.27
C GLN A 223 -30.69 -17.00 -8.10
N THR A 224 -31.90 -17.42 -8.44
CA THR A 224 -33.03 -17.71 -7.55
C THR A 224 -32.78 -19.01 -6.77
N GLY A 225 -32.96 -19.00 -5.45
CA GLY A 225 -33.00 -20.20 -4.62
C GLY A 225 -33.30 -19.86 -3.17
N ARG A 226 -34.19 -20.62 -2.53
CA ARG A 226 -34.97 -20.27 -1.33
C ARG A 226 -34.53 -21.10 -0.12
N SER A 227 -34.34 -20.45 1.04
CA SER A 227 -34.44 -20.84 2.48
C SER A 227 -34.18 -22.30 2.92
N ASN A 228 -33.67 -22.67 4.11
CA ASN A 228 -33.85 -22.13 5.47
C ASN A 228 -33.07 -23.02 6.49
N LEU A 229 -32.78 -22.46 7.68
CA LEU A 229 -32.61 -23.06 9.04
C LEU A 229 -31.19 -23.26 9.65
N ASP A 230 -31.07 -22.56 10.80
CA ASP A 230 -30.47 -22.91 12.11
C ASP A 230 -28.97 -22.66 12.40
N GLU A 231 -28.72 -21.42 12.84
CA GLU A 231 -28.22 -20.99 14.16
C GLU A 231 -26.91 -21.59 14.78
N GLN A 232 -25.97 -20.64 14.94
CA GLN A 232 -25.09 -20.36 16.08
C GLN A 232 -23.59 -20.68 15.94
N ASN A 233 -22.81 -19.59 15.99
CA ASN A 233 -21.35 -19.46 16.20
C ASN A 233 -20.40 -19.62 15.00
N GLU A 234 -20.73 -19.04 13.84
CA GLU A 234 -19.77 -18.81 12.73
C GLU A 234 -19.73 -17.34 12.21
N GLU A 235 -20.58 -16.45 12.72
CA GLU A 235 -20.83 -15.12 12.12
C GLU A 235 -19.66 -14.12 12.22
N GLU A 236 -18.70 -14.30 13.13
CA GLU A 236 -17.60 -13.33 13.29
C GLU A 236 -16.47 -13.51 12.24
N TYR A 237 -16.37 -14.70 11.63
CA TYR A 237 -15.37 -14.98 10.59
C TYR A 237 -15.97 -15.08 9.18
N GLU A 238 -17.27 -15.33 9.07
CA GLU A 238 -18.01 -15.33 7.80
C GLU A 238 -18.19 -13.90 7.22
N GLU A 239 -18.18 -12.85 8.04
CA GLU A 239 -18.20 -11.46 7.54
C GLU A 239 -16.91 -11.04 6.79
N LEU A 240 -15.77 -11.68 7.08
CA LEU A 240 -14.50 -11.39 6.41
C LEU A 240 -14.50 -11.84 4.92
N PHE A 241 -15.35 -12.79 4.54
CA PHE A 241 -15.29 -13.43 3.23
C PHE A 241 -16.58 -13.35 2.38
N LEU A 242 -17.67 -12.73 2.88
CA LEU A 242 -18.89 -12.50 2.10
C LEU A 242 -18.83 -11.22 1.24
N VAL A 243 -18.37 -11.37 -0.01
CA VAL A 243 -18.63 -10.41 -1.11
C VAL A 243 -19.95 -10.78 -1.79
N GLY A 244 -21.03 -10.06 -1.47
CA GLY A 244 -22.37 -10.39 -1.95
C GLY A 244 -23.41 -9.26 -1.95
N SER A 245 -23.20 -8.25 -2.81
CA SER A 245 -24.23 -7.43 -3.47
C SER A 245 -24.84 -6.16 -2.82
N LEU A 246 -25.14 -5.19 -3.72
CA LEU A 246 -26.11 -4.06 -3.68
C LEU A 246 -25.62 -2.75 -3.01
N ASP A 247 -25.91 -1.51 -3.45
CA ASP A 247 -26.44 -0.81 -4.65
C ASP A 247 -26.02 0.71 -4.49
N PRO A 248 -26.42 1.75 -5.27
CA PRO A 248 -25.51 2.78 -5.74
C PRO A 248 -25.66 4.17 -5.06
N SER A 249 -24.69 5.04 -5.37
CA SER A 249 -24.75 6.51 -5.33
C SER A 249 -24.63 7.21 -3.97
N THR A 250 -23.58 8.03 -3.83
CA THR A 250 -23.72 9.48 -4.04
C THR A 250 -22.51 9.99 -4.82
N GLU A 251 -22.76 10.63 -5.96
CA GLU A 251 -21.78 11.31 -6.82
C GLU A 251 -21.33 12.67 -6.26
N ASP A 252 -21.57 12.97 -4.98
CA ASP A 252 -21.29 14.27 -4.37
C ASP A 252 -20.21 14.14 -3.28
N ALA A 253 -18.94 14.33 -3.67
CA ALA A 253 -17.91 15.08 -2.91
C ALA A 253 -16.50 14.70 -3.42
N PHE A 254 -16.11 15.26 -4.56
CA PHE A 254 -14.70 15.37 -4.90
C PHE A 254 -14.44 16.79 -5.40
N ASN A 255 -13.72 17.57 -4.61
CA ASN A 255 -12.99 18.73 -5.09
C ASN A 255 -11.53 18.53 -4.65
N PRO A 256 -10.58 18.24 -5.55
CA PRO A 256 -9.17 18.14 -5.19
C PRO A 256 -8.73 19.49 -4.59
N LEU A 257 -8.15 19.48 -3.39
CA LEU A 257 -7.65 20.69 -2.73
C LEU A 257 -6.60 21.35 -3.63
N GLU A 258 -6.92 22.54 -4.14
CA GLU A 258 -6.04 23.30 -5.03
C GLU A 258 -4.84 23.81 -4.22
N LEU A 259 -3.67 23.19 -4.41
CA LEU A 259 -2.41 23.62 -3.82
C LEU A 259 -1.93 24.91 -4.47
N SER A 260 -1.56 25.90 -3.65
CA SER A 260 -0.91 27.11 -4.14
C SER A 260 0.49 26.78 -4.69
N PRO A 261 0.89 27.35 -5.84
CA PRO A 261 2.26 27.36 -6.33
C PRO A 261 3.29 27.95 -5.35
N LEU A 262 2.82 28.68 -4.32
CA LEU A 262 3.66 29.26 -3.27
C LEU A 262 4.00 28.26 -2.15
N SER A 263 3.41 27.06 -2.15
CA SER A 263 3.82 25.98 -1.26
C SER A 263 5.30 25.64 -1.50
N THR A 264 6.11 25.61 -0.45
CA THR A 264 7.56 25.54 -0.58
C THR A 264 8.21 24.89 0.64
N ARG A 265 9.46 24.45 0.48
CA ARG A 265 10.29 23.98 1.59
C ARG A 265 11.10 25.13 2.14
N VAL A 266 11.08 25.29 3.46
CA VAL A 266 11.86 26.29 4.18
C VAL A 266 12.93 25.59 4.99
N THR A 267 14.19 25.98 4.80
CA THR A 267 15.34 25.44 5.54
C THR A 267 16.03 26.56 6.31
N ARG A 268 16.26 26.32 7.60
CA ARG A 268 17.02 27.21 8.50
C ARG A 268 18.04 26.36 9.26
N GLY A 269 19.32 26.51 8.94
CA GLY A 269 20.36 25.67 9.51
C GLY A 269 20.27 24.23 8.99
N ASP A 270 20.19 23.26 9.90
CA ASP A 270 20.01 21.83 9.64
C ASP A 270 18.54 21.38 9.70
N THR A 271 17.62 22.29 10.03
CA THR A 271 16.20 21.99 10.19
C THR A 271 15.43 22.44 8.96
N SER A 272 14.56 21.58 8.44
CA SER A 272 13.68 21.86 7.30
C SER A 272 12.23 21.59 7.64
N VAL A 273 11.35 22.47 7.19
CA VAL A 273 9.89 22.31 7.27
C VAL A 273 9.28 22.54 5.89
N ASP A 274 8.20 21.81 5.59
CA ASP A 274 7.42 21.98 4.37
C ASP A 274 6.22 22.88 4.66
N VAL A 275 6.18 24.05 3.99
CA VAL A 275 5.08 25.02 4.07
C VAL A 275 4.07 24.71 2.97
N HIS A 276 2.88 24.30 3.39
CA HIS A 276 1.78 23.89 2.53
C HIS A 276 0.66 24.92 2.59
N ILE A 277 0.21 25.37 1.42
CA ILE A 277 -0.86 26.36 1.30
C ILE A 277 -1.87 25.81 0.30
N TYR A 278 -3.11 25.59 0.75
CA TYR A 278 -4.14 25.00 -0.10
C TYR A 278 -5.49 25.68 0.11
N GLN A 279 -6.27 25.69 -0.97
CA GLN A 279 -7.57 26.32 -1.00
C GLN A 279 -8.59 25.45 -0.28
N SER A 280 -9.36 26.07 0.61
CA SER A 280 -10.46 25.44 1.34
C SER A 280 -11.75 26.21 1.13
N GLU A 281 -12.84 25.46 1.02
CA GLU A 281 -14.20 25.97 0.93
C GLU A 281 -14.97 25.46 2.14
N ASN A 282 -15.18 26.32 3.14
CA ASN A 282 -16.03 26.02 4.29
C ASN A 282 -17.29 26.89 4.21
N GLY A 283 -18.40 26.29 3.77
CA GLY A 283 -19.66 27.00 3.58
C GLY A 283 -19.56 28.10 2.50
N SER A 284 -19.76 29.37 2.88
CA SER A 284 -19.74 30.52 1.95
C SER A 284 -18.39 31.25 1.89
N CYS A 285 -17.39 30.82 2.66
CA CYS A 285 -16.08 31.47 2.71
C CYS A 285 -15.03 30.60 2.01
N LYS A 286 -14.48 31.14 0.92
CA LYS A 286 -13.34 30.57 0.19
C LYS A 286 -12.08 31.25 0.68
N GLY A 287 -11.08 30.48 1.08
CA GLY A 287 -9.82 31.00 1.60
C GLY A 287 -8.71 29.97 1.50
N TRP A 288 -7.55 30.31 2.07
CA TRP A 288 -6.35 29.49 2.05
C TRP A 288 -6.03 29.01 3.46
N ILE A 289 -5.74 27.73 3.62
CA ILE A 289 -5.23 27.15 4.86
C ILE A 289 -3.70 27.12 4.76
N LEU A 290 -3.04 27.52 5.85
CA LEU A 290 -1.62 27.34 6.06
C LEU A 290 -1.39 26.08 6.90
N GLU A 291 -0.43 25.27 6.48
CA GLU A 291 0.05 24.13 7.23
C GLU A 291 1.57 24.05 7.13
N ILE A 292 2.24 23.82 8.25
CA ILE A 292 3.68 23.61 8.30
C ILE A 292 3.96 22.21 8.84
N ILE A 293 4.77 21.45 8.11
CA ILE A 293 5.06 20.05 8.40
C ILE A 293 6.56 19.92 8.67
N ASP A 294 6.93 19.36 9.82
CA ASP A 294 8.33 19.10 10.15
C ASP A 294 8.87 17.83 9.47
N SER A 295 10.17 17.58 9.61
CA SER A 295 10.84 16.40 9.04
C SER A 295 10.31 15.06 9.58
N PHE A 296 9.63 15.07 10.73
CA PHE A 296 9.02 13.89 11.35
C PHE A 296 7.56 13.70 10.92
N GLY A 297 7.02 14.60 10.08
CA GLY A 297 5.64 14.55 9.62
C GLY A 297 4.62 15.07 10.63
N THR A 298 5.08 15.71 11.72
CA THR A 298 4.20 16.46 12.63
C THR A 298 3.77 17.74 11.95
N SER A 299 2.48 18.05 12.06
CA SER A 299 1.85 19.14 11.33
C SER A 299 1.27 20.17 12.31
N ALA A 300 1.61 21.44 12.09
CA ALA A 300 0.92 22.59 12.65
C ALA A 300 -0.01 23.16 11.58
N VAL A 301 -1.32 23.10 11.82
CA VAL A 301 -2.35 23.61 10.90
C VAL A 301 -2.99 24.85 11.51
N TRP A 302 -3.09 25.91 10.72
CA TRP A 302 -3.80 27.12 11.11
C TRP A 302 -5.30 26.94 10.84
N GLU A 303 -6.12 27.13 11.88
CA GLU A 303 -7.59 27.01 11.77
C GLU A 303 -8.23 28.23 11.07
N GLU A 304 -7.55 29.38 11.07
CA GLU A 304 -8.01 30.60 10.39
C GLU A 304 -7.68 30.59 8.89
N LEU A 305 -8.67 30.95 8.07
CA LEU A 305 -8.50 31.05 6.61
C LEU A 305 -7.86 32.38 6.21
N PHE A 306 -6.79 32.31 5.43
CA PHE A 306 -6.14 33.47 4.82
C PHE A 306 -6.87 33.91 3.55
N PRO A 307 -6.97 35.22 3.30
CA PRO A 307 -7.66 35.75 2.10
C PRO A 307 -6.87 35.48 0.80
N THR A 308 -5.55 35.28 0.89
CA THR A 308 -4.68 34.98 -0.25
C THR A 308 -3.60 33.99 0.17
N ASP A 309 -3.09 33.20 -0.77
CA ASP A 309 -1.96 32.30 -0.56
C ASP A 309 -0.68 33.05 -0.16
N SER A 310 -0.49 34.26 -0.68
CA SER A 310 0.64 35.12 -0.31
C SER A 310 0.57 35.58 1.16
N ALA A 311 -0.63 35.80 1.70
CA ALA A 311 -0.82 36.13 3.12
C ALA A 311 -0.52 34.92 4.02
N ALA A 312 -0.95 33.72 3.62
CA ALA A 312 -0.60 32.47 4.31
C ALA A 312 0.92 32.24 4.31
N LEU A 313 1.60 32.46 3.18
CA LEU A 313 3.06 32.32 3.11
C LEU A 313 3.78 33.36 3.97
N ALA A 314 3.31 34.60 3.99
CA ALA A 314 3.88 35.65 4.82
C ALA A 314 3.76 35.31 6.31
N GLU A 315 2.62 34.75 6.74
CA GLU A 315 2.43 34.28 8.11
C GLU A 315 3.42 33.17 8.47
N ALA A 316 3.59 32.17 7.59
CA ALA A 316 4.55 31.10 7.80
C ALA A 316 5.98 31.62 8.01
N PHE A 317 6.41 32.61 7.22
CA PHE A 317 7.72 33.22 7.40
C PHE A 317 7.81 34.08 8.65
N ASN A 318 6.76 34.84 9.00
CA ASN A 318 6.74 35.62 10.22
C ASN A 318 6.91 34.72 11.45
N GLU A 319 6.17 33.61 11.52
CA GLU A 319 6.26 32.68 12.65
C GLU A 319 7.67 32.05 12.76
N ILE A 320 8.22 31.61 11.62
CA ILE A 320 9.58 31.04 11.57
C ILE A 320 10.65 32.07 11.93
N ASP A 321 10.50 33.32 11.51
CA ASP A 321 11.49 34.37 11.73
C ASP A 321 11.37 35.00 13.14
N GLU A 322 10.17 35.11 13.71
CA GLU A 322 9.94 35.66 15.06
C GLU A 322 10.17 34.63 16.18
N HIS A 323 9.67 33.40 16.02
CA HIS A 323 9.66 32.38 17.07
C HIS A 323 10.67 31.24 16.80
N GLY A 324 11.32 31.24 15.63
CA GLY A 324 12.27 30.23 15.21
C GLY A 324 11.57 28.99 14.65
N ILE A 325 12.26 28.27 13.76
CA ILE A 325 11.70 27.09 13.06
C ILE A 325 11.22 25.97 14.00
N GLY A 326 11.72 25.91 15.24
CA GLY A 326 11.29 24.93 16.23
C GLY A 326 9.95 25.22 16.91
N SER A 327 9.42 26.44 16.82
CA SER A 327 8.09 26.79 17.38
C SER A 327 6.93 26.13 16.62
N VAL A 328 7.16 25.78 15.36
CA VAL A 328 6.19 25.17 14.44
C VAL A 328 6.39 23.67 14.27
N MET A 329 7.26 23.06 15.08
CA MET A 329 7.51 21.61 15.10
C MET A 329 6.77 20.94 16.27
N GLY A 330 6.51 19.64 16.15
CA GLY A 330 6.02 18.84 17.27
C GLY A 330 7.05 18.74 18.40
N ASP A 331 6.60 18.58 19.65
CA ASP A 331 7.50 18.32 20.78
C ASP A 331 8.38 17.09 20.48
N VAL A 332 9.69 17.29 20.45
CA VAL A 332 10.67 16.20 20.31
C VAL A 332 10.56 15.30 21.55
N PRO A 333 10.38 13.97 21.42
CA PRO A 333 10.42 13.07 22.57
C PRO A 333 11.78 13.20 23.26
N ALA A 334 11.76 13.68 24.49
CA ALA A 334 12.96 13.98 25.25
C ALA A 334 13.67 12.69 25.70
N HIS A 335 14.47 12.07 24.84
CA HIS A 335 15.61 11.23 25.26
C HIS A 335 16.67 11.11 24.16
N ALA A 336 17.47 12.17 24.01
CA ALA A 336 18.82 12.07 23.47
C ALA A 336 19.78 12.73 24.46
N THR A 337 20.23 11.99 25.47
CA THR A 337 21.45 12.38 26.19
C THR A 337 22.56 11.44 25.79
N LYS A 338 23.53 12.02 25.06
CA LYS A 338 24.81 11.42 24.69
C LYS A 338 25.47 10.73 25.88
N HIS A 339 25.96 9.51 25.66
CA HIS A 339 27.35 9.15 25.96
C HIS A 339 27.83 7.98 25.12
#